data_AF-A0A939BD32-F1
#
_entry.id   AF-A0A939BD32-F1
#
_cell.length_a   1.000
_cell.length_b   1.000
_cell.length_c   1.000
_cell.angle_alpha   90.00
_cell.angle_beta   90.00
_cell.angle_gamma   90.00
#
_symmetry.space_group_name_H-M   'P 1'
#
loop_
_entity.id
_entity.type
_entity.pdbx_description
1 polymer ?
#
loop_
_entity_poly.entity_id
_entity_poly.type
_entity_poly.pdbx_seq_one_letter_code
_entity_poly.pdbx_strand_id
1 'polypeptide(L)'
;MKMLLMENRRGLFWSSLLILVPQAAAFLMGETIYFLSLQCLAVHWFCILVTFADWRKKPQGKRAVHLLLSLMPVFSIAGGGLVLLVKSGRVGEGLVSYFFYIGFGLMFILVGNYFPKIRQNRTMGIKVKWALENEENWNATHRFGGKVWVICGFACLLGALFPFSGAGTALMVVSILSAAAVPTLYSYLYYRRQLREGKVEKIRMSRLGVAVTGILTVFILAFVAWVLFSGDMEIRWQEDGFTVEASGWGDYQVEYAKIDRVSYEPDGLAEEEDGRRTNGFGNLKMSMGQFYNSRFGDYIRYTFNDCPACVILEADGEIIVINGENEPATEEIYETIKLTGTGDF
;
A
#
# COMPACT_ATOMS: atom_id res chain seq x y z
N MET A 1 12.34 -30.47 -13.37
CA MET A 1 12.78 -29.16 -12.84
C MET A 1 14.04 -28.67 -13.53
N LYS A 2 15.20 -29.36 -13.43
CA LYS A 2 16.44 -29.01 -14.15
C LYS A 2 16.24 -28.79 -15.66
N MET A 3 15.50 -29.68 -16.33
CA MET A 3 15.25 -29.60 -17.79
C MET A 3 14.45 -28.34 -18.19
N LEU A 4 13.38 -27.99 -17.46
CA LEU A 4 12.56 -26.80 -17.70
C LEU A 4 13.30 -25.48 -17.40
N LEU A 5 14.16 -25.49 -16.37
CA LEU A 5 15.06 -24.37 -16.07
C LEU A 5 16.09 -24.18 -17.19
N MET A 6 16.62 -25.27 -17.75
CA MET A 6 17.56 -25.21 -18.88
C MET A 6 16.90 -24.72 -20.17
N GLU A 7 15.67 -25.14 -20.44
CA GLU A 7 14.90 -24.69 -21.62
C GLU A 7 14.61 -23.18 -21.58
N ASN A 8 14.32 -22.64 -20.38
CA ASN A 8 14.04 -21.21 -20.18
C ASN A 8 15.24 -20.40 -19.66
N ARG A 9 16.46 -20.96 -19.69
CA ARG A 9 17.65 -20.38 -19.03
C ARG A 9 17.94 -18.94 -19.45
N ARG A 10 17.74 -18.61 -20.72
CA ARG A 10 17.95 -17.26 -21.26
C ARG A 10 16.95 -16.27 -20.67
N GLY A 11 15.67 -16.64 -20.62
CA GLY A 11 14.62 -15.79 -20.03
C GLY A 11 14.80 -15.61 -18.52
N LEU A 12 15.22 -16.65 -17.81
CA LEU A 12 15.53 -16.59 -16.37
C LEU A 12 16.72 -15.67 -16.08
N PHE A 13 17.77 -15.76 -16.89
CA PHE A 13 18.93 -14.88 -16.79
C PHE A 13 18.55 -13.41 -17.02
N TRP A 14 17.88 -13.12 -18.15
CA TRP A 14 17.50 -11.74 -18.48
C TRP A 14 16.50 -11.15 -17.50
N SER A 15 15.49 -11.91 -17.08
CA SER A 15 14.54 -11.42 -16.07
C SER A 15 15.23 -11.13 -14.73
N SER A 16 16.11 -12.01 -14.26
CA SER A 16 16.89 -11.76 -13.03
C SER A 16 17.81 -10.55 -13.17
N LEU A 17 18.46 -10.40 -14.32
CA LEU A 17 19.35 -9.25 -14.59
C LEU A 17 18.57 -7.93 -14.62
N LEU A 18 17.42 -7.90 -15.32
CA LEU A 18 16.56 -6.72 -15.41
C LEU A 18 16.02 -6.31 -14.03
N ILE A 19 15.68 -7.27 -13.16
CA ILE A 19 15.25 -6.99 -11.80
C ILE A 19 16.35 -6.24 -11.01
N LEU A 20 17.62 -6.48 -11.31
CA LEU A 20 18.76 -5.87 -10.61
C LEU A 20 19.22 -4.55 -11.23
N VAL A 21 18.65 -4.10 -12.35
CA VAL A 21 19.02 -2.81 -12.97
C VAL A 21 18.87 -1.62 -12.01
N PRO A 22 17.75 -1.48 -11.25
CA PRO A 22 17.64 -0.39 -10.28
C PRO A 22 18.67 -0.50 -9.15
N GLN A 23 19.01 -1.71 -8.70
CA GLN A 23 20.07 -1.91 -7.70
C GLN A 23 21.44 -1.47 -8.23
N ALA A 24 21.76 -1.75 -9.49
CA ALA A 24 23.00 -1.28 -10.12
C ALA A 24 23.02 0.25 -10.25
N ALA A 25 21.89 0.85 -10.65
CA ALA A 25 21.74 2.31 -10.70
C ALA A 25 21.88 2.95 -9.31
N ALA A 26 21.28 2.35 -8.28
CA ALA A 26 21.39 2.79 -6.88
C ALA A 26 22.86 2.80 -6.42
N PHE A 27 23.61 1.73 -6.74
CA PHE A 27 25.03 1.64 -6.40
C PHE A 27 25.87 2.74 -7.06
N LEU A 28 25.58 3.09 -8.32
CA LEU A 28 26.23 4.22 -9.01
C LEU A 28 25.91 5.58 -8.37
N MET A 29 24.80 5.67 -7.64
CA MET A 29 24.39 6.86 -6.89
C MET A 29 24.91 6.88 -5.44
N GLY A 30 25.77 5.93 -5.06
CA GLY A 30 26.38 5.85 -3.73
C GLY A 30 25.58 5.07 -2.69
N GLU A 31 24.48 4.42 -3.09
CA GLU A 31 23.64 3.62 -2.19
C GLU A 31 24.19 2.18 -2.07
N THR A 32 24.31 1.68 -0.84
CA THR A 32 24.93 0.37 -0.59
C THR A 32 23.99 -0.81 -0.84
N ILE A 33 22.70 -0.72 -0.44
CA ILE A 33 21.72 -1.80 -0.62
C ILE A 33 20.34 -1.23 -0.97
N TYR A 34 19.79 -1.67 -2.09
CA TYR A 34 18.47 -1.28 -2.60
C TYR A 34 17.47 -2.43 -2.45
N PHE A 35 16.83 -2.50 -1.27
CA PHE A 35 16.03 -3.65 -0.84
C PHE A 35 14.90 -4.06 -1.81
N LEU A 36 14.27 -3.11 -2.49
CA LEU A 36 13.15 -3.40 -3.39
C LEU A 36 13.52 -4.38 -4.51
N SER A 37 14.67 -4.17 -5.17
CA SER A 37 15.13 -5.05 -6.26
C SER A 37 15.47 -6.45 -5.77
N LEU A 38 16.04 -6.57 -4.56
CA LEU A 38 16.35 -7.87 -3.95
C LEU A 38 15.09 -8.64 -3.56
N GLN A 39 14.10 -7.94 -2.99
CA GLN A 39 12.77 -8.52 -2.69
C GLN A 39 12.09 -9.01 -3.96
N CYS A 40 12.09 -8.20 -5.03
CA CYS A 40 11.54 -8.58 -6.33
C CYS A 40 12.23 -9.83 -6.88
N LEU A 41 13.57 -9.94 -6.74
CA LEU A 41 14.32 -11.10 -7.20
C LEU A 41 13.94 -12.37 -6.42
N ALA A 42 13.81 -12.26 -5.10
CA ALA A 42 13.39 -13.37 -4.24
C ALA A 42 11.98 -13.86 -4.60
N VAL A 43 11.02 -12.94 -4.74
CA VAL A 43 9.64 -13.26 -5.15
C VAL A 43 9.61 -13.86 -6.56
N HIS A 44 10.43 -13.35 -7.49
CA HIS A 44 10.54 -13.88 -8.85
C HIS A 44 10.96 -15.34 -8.86
N TRP A 45 12.05 -15.67 -8.18
CA TRP A 45 12.53 -17.03 -8.08
C TRP A 45 11.55 -17.94 -7.35
N PHE A 46 10.93 -17.47 -6.27
CA PHE A 46 9.87 -18.21 -5.58
C PHE A 46 8.71 -18.56 -6.53
N CYS A 47 8.18 -17.58 -7.26
CA CYS A 47 7.10 -17.77 -8.23
C CYS A 47 7.49 -18.74 -9.35
N ILE A 48 8.71 -18.65 -9.87
CA ILE A 48 9.23 -19.58 -10.89
C ILE A 48 9.32 -21.00 -10.33
N LEU A 49 9.91 -21.17 -9.14
CA LEU A 49 10.11 -22.49 -8.53
C LEU A 49 8.77 -23.18 -8.26
N VAL A 50 7.79 -22.45 -7.69
CA VAL A 50 6.44 -22.96 -7.46
C VAL A 50 5.77 -23.33 -8.77
N THR A 51 5.82 -22.45 -9.78
CA THR A 51 5.19 -22.70 -11.08
C THR A 51 5.83 -23.88 -11.79
N PHE A 52 7.16 -24.00 -11.77
CA PHE A 52 7.88 -25.09 -12.43
C PHE A 52 7.74 -26.41 -11.68
N ALA A 53 7.54 -26.36 -10.35
CA ALA A 53 7.17 -27.54 -9.58
C ALA A 53 5.79 -28.08 -9.98
N ASP A 54 4.81 -27.20 -10.22
CA ASP A 54 3.46 -27.56 -10.68
C ASP A 54 3.42 -27.93 -12.18
N TRP A 55 4.28 -27.33 -13.01
CA TRP A 55 4.45 -27.67 -14.43
C TRP A 55 4.75 -29.16 -14.64
N ARG A 56 5.45 -29.82 -13.70
CA ARG A 56 5.66 -31.28 -13.76
C ARG A 56 4.37 -32.09 -13.88
N LYS A 57 3.25 -31.55 -13.42
CA LYS A 57 1.95 -32.21 -13.44
C LYS A 57 1.08 -31.79 -14.63
N LYS A 58 1.16 -30.52 -15.08
CA LYS A 58 0.45 -30.01 -16.27
C LYS A 58 1.21 -28.86 -16.95
N PRO A 59 1.58 -28.99 -18.24
CA PRO A 59 2.33 -27.95 -18.93
C PRO A 59 1.53 -26.68 -19.20
N GLN A 60 2.20 -25.53 -18.99
CA GLN A 60 1.63 -24.19 -19.18
C GLN A 60 1.88 -23.68 -20.61
N GLY A 61 0.99 -22.81 -21.11
CA GLY A 61 1.17 -22.18 -22.42
C GLY A 61 2.35 -21.19 -22.42
N LYS A 62 3.06 -21.07 -23.56
CA LYS A 62 4.24 -20.19 -23.71
C LYS A 62 3.99 -18.74 -23.27
N ARG A 63 2.78 -18.21 -23.49
CA ARG A 63 2.38 -16.86 -23.05
C ARG A 63 2.38 -16.69 -21.53
N ALA A 64 1.94 -17.70 -20.79
CA ALA A 64 1.91 -17.64 -19.32
C ALA A 64 3.32 -17.64 -18.74
N VAL A 65 4.24 -18.42 -19.33
CA VAL A 65 5.65 -18.46 -18.95
C VAL A 65 6.32 -17.10 -19.22
N HIS A 66 6.05 -16.49 -20.38
CA HIS A 66 6.57 -15.17 -20.69
C HIS A 66 6.05 -14.11 -19.70
N LEU A 67 4.76 -14.14 -19.37
CA LEU A 67 4.14 -13.21 -18.43
C LEU A 67 4.72 -13.36 -17.02
N LEU A 68 4.91 -14.61 -16.56
CA LEU A 68 5.58 -14.92 -15.30
C LEU A 68 7.01 -14.35 -15.27
N LEU A 69 7.75 -14.50 -16.38
CA LEU A 69 9.12 -14.00 -16.48
C LEU A 69 9.20 -12.47 -16.56
N SER A 70 8.18 -11.79 -17.10
CA SER A 70 8.19 -10.34 -17.31
C SER A 70 7.61 -9.53 -16.15
N LEU A 71 6.75 -10.11 -15.32
CA LEU A 71 6.01 -9.37 -14.29
C LEU A 71 6.93 -8.70 -13.25
N MET A 72 7.83 -9.48 -12.63
CA MET A 72 8.73 -8.96 -11.60
C MET A 72 9.79 -8.00 -12.14
N PRO A 73 10.41 -8.21 -13.33
CA PRO A 73 11.28 -7.22 -13.94
C PRO A 73 10.60 -5.87 -14.18
N VAL A 74 9.38 -5.87 -14.72
CA VAL A 74 8.65 -4.62 -14.98
C VAL A 74 8.36 -3.89 -13.68
N PHE A 75 7.92 -4.61 -12.64
CA PHE A 75 7.66 -4.03 -11.33
C PHE A 75 8.94 -3.47 -10.69
N SER A 76 10.05 -4.22 -10.75
CA SER A 76 11.34 -3.77 -10.21
C SER A 76 11.83 -2.51 -10.92
N ILE A 77 11.79 -2.47 -12.26
CA ILE A 77 12.24 -1.30 -13.04
C ILE A 77 11.35 -0.09 -12.77
N ALA A 78 10.03 -0.25 -12.80
CA ALA A 78 9.10 0.86 -12.60
C ALA A 78 9.17 1.41 -11.17
N GLY A 79 9.05 0.53 -10.16
CA GLY A 79 9.11 0.93 -8.75
C GLY A 79 10.50 1.38 -8.33
N GLY A 80 11.55 0.67 -8.76
CA GLY A 80 12.94 1.02 -8.48
C GLY A 80 13.37 2.33 -9.12
N GLY A 81 13.00 2.56 -10.39
CA GLY A 81 13.25 3.83 -11.07
C GLY A 81 12.55 5.00 -10.38
N LEU A 82 11.29 4.82 -9.96
CA LEU A 82 10.55 5.87 -9.26
C LEU A 82 11.21 6.27 -7.94
N VAL A 83 11.56 5.30 -7.09
CA VAL A 83 12.21 5.59 -5.81
C VAL A 83 13.59 6.23 -6.01
N LEU A 84 14.35 5.83 -7.03
CA LEU A 84 15.62 6.49 -7.34
C LEU A 84 15.42 7.94 -7.82
N LEU A 85 14.38 8.21 -8.60
CA LEU A 85 14.04 9.57 -8.99
C LEU A 85 13.69 10.42 -7.77
N VAL A 86 12.91 9.85 -6.85
CA VAL A 86 12.54 10.48 -5.58
C VAL A 86 13.78 10.79 -4.74
N LYS A 87 14.64 9.79 -4.50
CA LYS A 87 15.90 9.95 -3.78
C LYS A 87 16.86 10.95 -4.44
N SER A 88 16.79 11.10 -5.76
CA SER A 88 17.61 12.09 -6.48
C SER A 88 17.14 13.54 -6.32
N GLY A 89 16.02 13.78 -5.62
CA GLY A 89 15.41 15.10 -5.46
C GLY A 89 14.78 15.67 -6.74
N ARG A 90 14.78 14.91 -7.85
CA ARG A 90 14.22 15.36 -9.14
C ARG A 90 12.70 15.34 -9.16
N VAL A 91 12.09 14.53 -8.31
CA VAL A 91 10.64 14.38 -8.20
C VAL A 91 10.25 14.30 -6.73
N GLY A 92 9.10 14.86 -6.37
CA GLY A 92 8.62 14.80 -4.99
C GLY A 92 8.27 13.38 -4.57
N GLU A 93 8.56 13.03 -3.32
CA GLU A 93 8.18 11.76 -2.67
C GLU A 93 6.69 11.43 -2.82
N GLY A 94 5.84 12.45 -2.93
CA GLY A 94 4.42 12.30 -3.16
C GLY A 94 4.04 11.51 -4.43
N LEU A 95 4.88 11.50 -5.47
CA LEU A 95 4.64 10.73 -6.70
C LEU A 95 4.60 9.21 -6.47
N VAL A 96 5.21 8.72 -5.39
CA VAL A 96 5.13 7.31 -4.99
C VAL A 96 3.68 6.90 -4.74
N SER A 97 2.93 7.71 -4.00
CA SER A 97 1.52 7.45 -3.71
C SER A 97 0.70 7.41 -5.01
N TYR A 98 0.85 8.42 -5.88
CA TYR A 98 0.16 8.45 -7.18
C TYR A 98 0.48 7.23 -8.04
N PHE A 99 1.74 6.79 -8.07
CA PHE A 99 2.15 5.58 -8.79
C PHE A 99 1.41 4.34 -8.27
N PHE A 100 1.24 4.21 -6.95
CA PHE A 100 0.49 3.08 -6.38
C PHE A 100 -1.00 3.16 -6.73
N TYR A 101 -1.68 4.29 -6.51
CA TYR A 101 -3.11 4.40 -6.82
C TYR A 101 -3.41 4.16 -8.31
N ILE A 102 -2.65 4.82 -9.18
CA ILE A 102 -2.82 4.72 -10.63
C ILE A 102 -2.42 3.32 -11.12
N GLY A 103 -1.29 2.80 -10.64
CA GLY A 103 -0.78 1.48 -11.00
C GLY A 103 -1.75 0.37 -10.63
N PHE A 104 -2.22 0.34 -9.38
CA PHE A 104 -3.22 -0.64 -8.93
C PHE A 104 -4.56 -0.46 -9.64
N GLY A 105 -5.02 0.78 -9.83
CA GLY A 105 -6.26 1.09 -10.53
C GLY A 105 -6.28 0.57 -11.97
N LEU A 106 -5.26 0.89 -12.76
CA LEU A 106 -5.11 0.41 -14.12
C LEU A 106 -4.94 -1.12 -14.17
N MET A 107 -4.14 -1.70 -13.28
CA MET A 107 -3.96 -3.15 -13.19
C MET A 107 -5.30 -3.86 -12.97
N PHE A 108 -6.12 -3.38 -12.04
CA PHE A 108 -7.42 -3.96 -11.73
C PHE A 108 -8.39 -3.86 -12.91
N ILE A 109 -8.40 -2.73 -13.62
CA ILE A 109 -9.21 -2.57 -14.84
C ILE A 109 -8.77 -3.56 -15.92
N LEU A 110 -7.46 -3.66 -16.18
CA LEU A 110 -6.91 -4.54 -17.21
C LEU A 110 -7.19 -6.02 -16.91
N VAL A 111 -6.90 -6.46 -15.68
CA VAL A 111 -7.13 -7.84 -15.25
C VAL A 111 -8.62 -8.16 -15.19
N GLY A 112 -9.44 -7.24 -14.67
CA GLY A 112 -10.89 -7.37 -14.60
C GLY A 112 -11.52 -7.56 -15.99
N ASN A 113 -11.09 -6.77 -16.97
CA ASN A 113 -11.52 -6.93 -18.36
C ASN A 113 -11.04 -8.24 -19.02
N TYR A 114 -9.98 -8.84 -18.49
CA TYR A 114 -9.44 -10.10 -18.99
C TYR A 114 -10.09 -11.34 -18.36
N PHE A 115 -10.62 -11.26 -17.13
CA PHE A 115 -11.22 -12.40 -16.44
C PHE A 115 -12.26 -13.18 -17.25
N PRO A 116 -13.24 -12.56 -17.93
CA PRO A 116 -14.25 -13.30 -18.69
C PRO A 116 -13.67 -14.13 -19.85
N LYS A 117 -12.44 -13.82 -20.29
CA LYS A 117 -11.73 -14.52 -21.37
C LYS A 117 -10.94 -15.72 -20.86
N ILE A 118 -10.76 -15.86 -19.55
CA ILE A 118 -10.00 -16.95 -18.93
C ILE A 118 -10.88 -18.20 -18.87
N ARG A 119 -10.55 -19.20 -19.67
CA ARG A 119 -11.16 -20.54 -19.58
C ARG A 119 -10.72 -21.27 -18.31
N GLN A 120 -11.53 -22.22 -17.86
CA GLN A 120 -11.24 -23.01 -16.65
C GLN A 120 -9.86 -23.65 -16.72
N ASN A 121 -9.01 -23.29 -15.76
CA ASN A 121 -7.64 -23.79 -15.68
C ASN A 121 -7.16 -23.72 -14.22
N ARG A 122 -6.07 -24.44 -13.89
CA ARG A 122 -5.54 -24.49 -12.52
C ARG A 122 -4.58 -23.35 -12.16
N THR A 123 -4.28 -22.45 -13.10
CA THR A 123 -3.10 -21.58 -13.05
C THR A 123 -3.44 -20.10 -12.94
N MET A 124 -4.43 -19.62 -13.67
CA MET A 124 -4.84 -18.21 -13.75
C MET A 124 -6.34 -18.09 -13.48
N GLY A 125 -6.72 -17.10 -12.67
CA GLY A 125 -8.10 -16.82 -12.33
C GLY A 125 -8.40 -16.88 -10.82
N ILE A 126 -9.69 -16.82 -10.48
CA ILE A 126 -10.22 -16.88 -9.12
C ILE A 126 -10.36 -18.37 -8.73
N LYS A 127 -9.39 -18.86 -7.97
CA LYS A 127 -9.18 -20.31 -7.71
C LYS A 127 -9.91 -20.78 -6.46
N VAL A 128 -11.23 -20.89 -6.54
CA VAL A 128 -12.04 -21.57 -5.52
C VAL A 128 -12.35 -23.00 -5.94
N LYS A 129 -12.31 -23.93 -4.98
CA LYS A 129 -12.43 -25.38 -5.25
C LYS A 129 -13.65 -25.74 -6.10
N TRP A 130 -14.82 -25.18 -5.77
CA TRP A 130 -16.05 -25.41 -6.52
C TRP A 130 -16.03 -24.84 -7.94
N ALA A 131 -15.36 -23.71 -8.17
CA ALA A 131 -15.20 -23.17 -9.52
C ALA A 131 -14.19 -23.97 -10.35
N LEU A 132 -13.21 -24.63 -9.72
CA LEU A 132 -12.26 -25.51 -10.40
C LEU A 132 -12.87 -26.85 -10.83
N GLU A 133 -14.00 -27.24 -10.25
CA GLU A 133 -14.71 -28.49 -10.54
C GLU A 133 -15.94 -28.27 -11.44
N ASN A 134 -16.43 -27.04 -11.56
CA ASN A 134 -17.63 -26.71 -12.33
C ASN A 134 -17.37 -25.53 -13.28
N GLU A 135 -17.39 -25.79 -14.60
CA GLU A 135 -17.10 -24.79 -15.64
C GLU A 135 -18.15 -23.67 -15.70
N GLU A 136 -19.41 -23.98 -15.40
CA GLU A 136 -20.49 -22.99 -15.35
C GLU A 136 -20.23 -21.97 -14.22
N ASN A 137 -19.87 -22.46 -13.02
CA ASN A 137 -19.48 -21.64 -11.88
C ASN A 137 -18.19 -20.86 -12.19
N TRP A 138 -17.20 -21.48 -12.85
CA TRP A 138 -15.99 -20.78 -13.30
C TRP A 138 -16.33 -19.57 -14.17
N ASN A 139 -17.12 -19.76 -15.23
CA ASN A 139 -17.49 -18.72 -16.18
C ASN A 139 -18.34 -17.63 -15.52
N ALA A 140 -19.31 -18.02 -14.68
CA ALA A 140 -20.13 -17.08 -13.93
C ALA A 140 -19.30 -16.22 -12.97
N THR A 141 -18.38 -16.85 -12.23
CA THR A 141 -17.50 -16.19 -11.26
C THR A 141 -16.53 -15.23 -11.93
N HIS A 142 -15.90 -15.61 -13.05
CA HIS A 142 -14.96 -14.75 -13.76
C HIS A 142 -15.66 -13.60 -14.49
N ARG A 143 -16.87 -13.82 -15.00
CA ARG A 143 -17.68 -12.74 -15.60
C ARG A 143 -18.10 -11.71 -14.55
N PHE A 144 -18.53 -12.16 -13.38
CA PHE A 144 -18.90 -11.27 -12.28
C PHE A 144 -17.67 -10.59 -11.66
N GLY A 145 -16.64 -11.38 -11.34
CA GLY A 145 -15.38 -10.90 -10.77
C GLY A 145 -14.67 -9.90 -11.67
N GLY A 146 -14.78 -10.06 -12.99
CA GLY A 146 -14.30 -9.06 -13.95
C GLY A 146 -14.91 -7.67 -13.74
N LYS A 147 -16.24 -7.60 -13.56
CA LYS A 147 -16.93 -6.33 -13.28
C LYS A 147 -16.49 -5.73 -11.94
N VAL A 148 -16.40 -6.57 -10.90
CA VAL A 148 -15.97 -6.15 -9.56
C VAL A 148 -14.56 -5.56 -9.61
N TRP A 149 -13.62 -6.23 -10.29
CA TRP A 149 -12.24 -5.75 -10.43
C TRP A 149 -12.18 -4.42 -11.20
N VAL A 150 -12.95 -4.26 -12.26
CA VAL A 150 -13.02 -2.98 -12.99
C VAL A 150 -13.54 -1.86 -12.07
N ILE A 151 -14.60 -2.10 -11.30
CA ILE A 151 -15.14 -1.12 -10.34
C ILE A 151 -14.11 -0.77 -9.26
N CYS A 152 -13.45 -1.77 -8.67
CA CYS A 152 -12.38 -1.56 -7.69
C CYS A 152 -11.20 -0.81 -8.30
N GLY A 153 -10.89 -1.04 -9.57
CA GLY A 153 -9.84 -0.30 -10.27
C GLY A 153 -10.18 1.18 -10.43
N PHE A 154 -11.41 1.52 -10.81
CA PHE A 154 -11.87 2.92 -10.80
C PHE A 154 -11.88 3.53 -9.40
N ALA A 155 -12.26 2.78 -8.36
CA ALA A 155 -12.18 3.25 -6.98
C ALA A 155 -10.74 3.57 -6.56
N CYS A 156 -9.76 2.73 -6.93
CA CYS A 156 -8.34 3.04 -6.73
C CYS A 156 -7.90 4.31 -7.50
N LEU A 157 -8.37 4.51 -8.74
CA LEU A 157 -8.09 5.73 -9.50
C LEU A 157 -8.68 6.97 -8.84
N LEU A 158 -9.89 6.88 -8.25
CA LEU A 158 -10.47 7.96 -7.46
C LEU A 158 -9.65 8.25 -6.20
N GLY A 159 -9.05 7.22 -5.59
CA GLY A 159 -8.10 7.38 -4.49
C GLY A 159 -6.89 8.25 -4.86
N ALA A 160 -6.51 8.29 -6.14
CA ALA A 160 -5.44 9.17 -6.62
C ALA A 160 -5.80 10.67 -6.56
N LEU A 161 -7.08 11.05 -6.40
CA LEU A 161 -7.49 12.44 -6.14
C LEU A 161 -7.16 12.87 -4.71
N PHE A 162 -7.01 11.91 -3.80
CA PHE A 162 -6.72 12.15 -2.38
C PHE A 162 -5.59 11.23 -1.88
N PRO A 163 -4.43 11.18 -2.56
CA PRO A 163 -3.44 10.11 -2.40
C PRO A 163 -2.70 10.16 -1.05
N PHE A 164 -2.86 11.27 -0.33
CA PHE A 164 -2.22 11.53 0.95
C PHE A 164 -3.24 11.68 2.09
N SER A 165 -4.47 11.25 1.87
CA SER A 165 -5.50 11.22 2.91
C SER A 165 -5.64 9.80 3.47
N GLY A 166 -5.98 9.69 4.75
CA GLY A 166 -6.38 8.41 5.34
C GLY A 166 -7.54 7.76 4.56
N ALA A 167 -8.46 8.59 4.04
CA ALA A 167 -9.56 8.15 3.19
C ALA A 167 -9.11 7.52 1.87
N GLY A 168 -8.12 8.10 1.18
CA GLY A 168 -7.54 7.54 -0.05
C GLY A 168 -6.91 6.17 0.20
N THR A 169 -6.10 6.06 1.27
CA THR A 169 -5.47 4.80 1.65
C THR A 169 -6.51 3.74 1.99
N ALA A 170 -7.54 4.11 2.78
CA ALA A 170 -8.64 3.22 3.11
C ALA A 170 -9.41 2.76 1.87
N LEU A 171 -9.70 3.66 0.93
CA LEU A 171 -10.39 3.34 -0.32
C LEU A 171 -9.60 2.32 -1.16
N MET A 172 -8.28 2.47 -1.27
CA MET A 172 -7.43 1.50 -1.96
C MET A 172 -7.45 0.14 -1.25
N VAL A 173 -7.28 0.10 0.07
CA VAL A 173 -7.31 -1.15 0.84
C VAL A 173 -8.66 -1.86 0.70
N VAL A 174 -9.77 -1.13 0.85
CA VAL A 174 -11.13 -1.66 0.67
C VAL A 174 -11.32 -2.20 -0.75
N SER A 175 -10.79 -1.51 -1.76
CA SER A 175 -10.85 -1.96 -3.16
C SER A 175 -10.09 -3.26 -3.37
N ILE A 176 -8.88 -3.40 -2.81
CA ILE A 176 -8.07 -4.63 -2.89
C ILE A 176 -8.78 -5.80 -2.20
N LEU A 177 -9.28 -5.58 -0.98
CA LEU A 177 -10.00 -6.61 -0.21
C LEU A 177 -11.29 -7.03 -0.93
N SER A 178 -12.04 -6.07 -1.47
CA SER A 178 -13.27 -6.32 -2.21
C SER A 178 -13.03 -7.11 -3.49
N ALA A 179 -11.96 -6.78 -4.24
CA ALA A 179 -11.55 -7.50 -5.44
C ALA A 179 -11.24 -8.99 -5.16
N ALA A 180 -10.77 -9.33 -3.96
CA ALA A 180 -10.54 -10.72 -3.56
C ALA A 180 -11.79 -11.40 -2.96
N ALA A 181 -12.48 -10.73 -2.03
CA ALA A 181 -13.54 -11.32 -1.24
C ALA A 181 -14.86 -11.46 -2.01
N VAL A 182 -15.27 -10.43 -2.75
CA VAL A 182 -16.59 -10.38 -3.40
C VAL A 182 -16.76 -11.46 -4.48
N PRO A 183 -15.79 -11.69 -5.39
CA PRO A 183 -15.93 -12.76 -6.37
C PRO A 183 -15.89 -14.16 -5.74
N THR A 184 -15.10 -14.32 -4.67
CA THR A 184 -15.01 -15.57 -3.90
C THR A 184 -16.36 -15.89 -3.23
N LEU A 185 -16.99 -14.89 -2.60
CA LEU A 185 -18.31 -15.01 -2.00
C LEU A 185 -19.38 -15.34 -3.06
N TYR A 186 -19.39 -14.62 -4.18
CA TYR A 186 -20.31 -14.90 -5.29
C TYR A 186 -20.21 -16.36 -5.74
N SER A 187 -18.98 -16.84 -5.94
CA SER A 187 -18.71 -18.21 -6.37
C SER A 187 -19.23 -19.24 -5.37
N TYR A 188 -19.08 -18.98 -4.06
CA TYR A 188 -19.62 -19.83 -3.00
C TYR A 188 -21.15 -19.86 -3.00
N LEU A 189 -21.79 -18.69 -3.13
CA LEU A 189 -23.25 -18.59 -3.20
C LEU A 189 -23.80 -19.32 -4.43
N TYR A 190 -23.11 -19.21 -5.57
CA TYR A 190 -23.45 -19.94 -6.80
C TYR A 190 -23.36 -21.47 -6.59
N TYR A 191 -22.28 -21.94 -5.98
CA TYR A 191 -22.11 -23.36 -5.63
C TYR A 191 -23.20 -23.85 -4.66
N ARG A 192 -23.51 -23.07 -3.62
CA ARG A 192 -24.58 -23.37 -2.65
C ARG A 192 -25.94 -23.47 -3.34
N ARG A 193 -26.20 -22.67 -4.36
CA ARG A 193 -27.42 -22.75 -5.17
C ARG A 193 -27.44 -24.04 -5.99
N GLN A 194 -26.36 -24.36 -6.71
CA GLN A 194 -26.26 -25.60 -7.49
C GLN A 194 -26.41 -26.85 -6.60
N LEU A 195 -25.89 -26.84 -5.38
CA LEU A 195 -26.09 -27.91 -4.40
C LEU A 195 -27.57 -28.09 -4.00
N ARG A 196 -28.29 -27.00 -3.74
CA ARG A 196 -29.72 -27.06 -3.38
C ARG A 196 -30.58 -27.56 -4.54
N GLU A 197 -30.19 -27.22 -5.77
CA GLU A 197 -30.85 -27.67 -7.00
C GLU A 197 -30.46 -29.10 -7.39
N GLY A 198 -29.57 -29.77 -6.65
CA GLY A 198 -29.11 -31.14 -6.94
C GLY A 198 -28.22 -31.25 -8.18
N LYS A 199 -27.71 -30.13 -8.72
CA LYS A 199 -26.88 -30.10 -9.94
C LYS A 199 -25.42 -30.53 -9.73
N VAL A 200 -24.94 -30.48 -8.49
CA VAL A 200 -23.56 -30.81 -8.12
C VAL A 200 -23.52 -31.56 -6.79
N GLU A 201 -22.50 -32.39 -6.61
CA GLU A 201 -22.26 -33.08 -5.34
C GLU A 201 -21.45 -32.22 -4.37
N LYS A 202 -21.56 -32.54 -3.08
CA LYS A 202 -20.84 -31.83 -2.02
C LYS A 202 -19.35 -32.16 -2.04
N ILE A 203 -18.54 -31.17 -2.38
CA ILE A 203 -17.07 -31.27 -2.40
C ILE A 203 -16.54 -31.49 -0.97
N ARG A 204 -15.79 -32.57 -0.76
CA ARG A 204 -15.08 -32.83 0.51
C ARG A 204 -13.84 -31.95 0.62
N MET A 205 -13.89 -30.99 1.55
CA MET A 205 -12.72 -30.17 1.89
C MET A 205 -11.88 -30.85 2.98
N SER A 206 -10.55 -30.87 2.82
CA SER A 206 -9.64 -31.33 3.87
C SER A 206 -9.68 -30.37 5.05
N ARG A 207 -9.91 -30.89 6.27
CA ARG A 207 -9.99 -30.07 7.50
C ARG A 207 -8.75 -29.20 7.69
N LEU A 208 -7.56 -29.76 7.42
CA LEU A 208 -6.30 -29.02 7.45
C LEU A 208 -6.25 -27.87 6.44
N GLY A 209 -6.72 -28.08 5.21
CA GLY A 209 -6.71 -27.04 4.18
C GLY A 209 -7.63 -25.87 4.52
N VAL A 210 -8.78 -26.15 5.13
CA VAL A 210 -9.70 -25.12 5.64
C VAL A 210 -9.05 -24.33 6.77
N ALA A 211 -8.46 -25.03 7.75
CA ALA A 211 -7.79 -24.40 8.87
C ALA A 211 -6.64 -23.49 8.43
N VAL A 212 -5.76 -23.98 7.55
CA VAL A 212 -4.62 -23.20 7.02
C VAL A 212 -5.11 -21.96 6.27
N THR A 213 -6.13 -22.09 5.42
CA THR A 213 -6.68 -20.94 4.68
C THR A 213 -7.33 -19.94 5.62
N GLY A 214 -8.05 -20.41 6.65
CA GLY A 214 -8.64 -19.57 7.69
C GLY A 214 -7.58 -18.79 8.47
N ILE A 215 -6.53 -19.46 8.96
CA ILE A 215 -5.43 -18.83 9.69
C ILE A 215 -4.74 -17.78 8.81
N LEU A 216 -4.40 -18.11 7.57
CA LEU A 216 -3.76 -17.17 6.65
C LEU A 216 -4.64 -15.94 6.39
N THR A 217 -5.96 -16.12 6.24
CA THR A 217 -6.89 -15.03 6.04
C THR A 217 -6.95 -14.12 7.28
N VAL A 218 -7.06 -14.69 8.47
CA VAL A 218 -7.07 -13.94 9.73
C VAL A 218 -5.76 -13.16 9.91
N PHE A 219 -4.63 -13.80 9.61
CA PHE A 219 -3.32 -13.15 9.68
C PHE A 219 -3.21 -11.95 8.73
N ILE A 220 -3.66 -12.10 7.47
CA ILE A 220 -3.67 -10.99 6.50
C ILE A 220 -4.55 -9.85 6.98
N LEU A 221 -5.77 -10.15 7.47
CA LEU A 221 -6.68 -9.12 7.98
C LEU A 221 -6.10 -8.40 9.21
N ALA A 222 -5.48 -9.15 10.13
CA ALA A 222 -4.81 -8.58 11.29
C ALA A 222 -3.62 -7.69 10.90
N PHE A 223 -2.81 -8.11 9.93
CA PHE A 223 -1.70 -7.32 9.40
C PHE A 223 -2.19 -6.03 8.72
N VAL A 224 -3.24 -6.10 7.92
CA VAL A 224 -3.84 -4.91 7.28
C VAL A 224 -4.40 -3.95 8.32
N ALA A 225 -5.13 -4.46 9.32
CA ALA A 225 -5.63 -3.65 10.42
C ALA A 225 -4.47 -3.00 11.20
N TRP A 226 -3.41 -3.75 11.48
CA TRP A 226 -2.21 -3.21 12.10
C TRP A 226 -1.64 -2.05 11.29
N VAL A 227 -1.36 -2.21 9.99
CA VAL A 227 -0.80 -1.11 9.16
C VAL A 227 -1.70 0.14 9.12
N LEU A 228 -3.02 -0.02 9.11
CA LEU A 228 -3.97 1.10 9.04
C LEU A 228 -4.09 1.91 10.34
N PHE A 229 -3.87 1.25 11.48
CA PHE A 229 -4.11 1.82 12.81
C PHE A 229 -2.86 1.85 13.69
N SER A 230 -1.73 1.31 13.23
CA SER A 230 -0.45 1.37 13.94
C SER A 230 0.22 2.70 13.67
N GLY A 231 0.99 3.15 14.64
CA GLY A 231 1.64 4.45 14.59
C GLY A 231 1.62 5.07 15.96
N ASP A 232 2.79 5.50 16.39
CA ASP A 232 3.04 6.35 17.52
C ASP A 232 3.81 7.58 17.07
N MET A 233 3.55 8.68 17.78
CA MET A 233 4.30 9.92 17.72
C MET A 233 4.45 10.40 19.15
N GLU A 234 5.67 10.72 19.53
CA GLU A 234 6.01 11.19 20.87
C GLU A 234 6.89 12.44 20.75
N ILE A 235 6.64 13.41 21.62
CA ILE A 235 7.47 14.62 21.69
C ILE A 235 8.50 14.42 22.79
N ARG A 236 9.77 14.33 22.41
CA ARG A 236 10.89 14.29 23.34
C ARG A 236 11.41 15.68 23.61
N TRP A 237 11.15 16.15 24.82
CA TRP A 237 11.62 17.43 25.34
C TRP A 237 13.12 17.38 25.68
N GLN A 238 13.85 18.41 25.31
CA GLN A 238 15.28 18.60 25.56
C GLN A 238 15.52 20.02 26.12
N GLU A 239 16.77 20.32 26.52
CA GLU A 239 17.10 21.64 27.08
C GLU A 239 16.97 22.77 26.05
N ASP A 240 17.45 22.55 24.81
CA ASP A 240 17.51 23.58 23.76
C ASP A 240 16.37 23.49 22.73
N GLY A 241 15.45 22.52 22.90
CA GLY A 241 14.35 22.29 21.97
C GLY A 241 13.57 21.02 22.25
N PHE A 242 12.87 20.52 21.24
CA PHE A 242 12.20 19.21 21.29
C PHE A 242 12.28 18.49 19.95
N THR A 243 12.11 17.17 20.00
CA THR A 243 12.04 16.32 18.81
C THR A 243 10.69 15.61 18.78
N VAL A 244 9.99 15.76 17.66
CA VAL A 244 8.82 14.95 17.34
C VAL A 244 9.32 13.65 16.72
N GLU A 245 9.34 12.59 17.53
CA GLU A 245 9.69 11.23 17.08
C GLU A 245 8.45 10.59 16.47
N ALA A 246 8.59 10.05 15.25
CA ALA A 246 7.47 9.53 14.48
C ALA A 246 7.74 8.14 13.92
N SER A 247 6.89 7.18 14.29
CA SER A 247 6.96 5.85 13.69
C SER A 247 6.54 5.87 12.20
N GLY A 248 7.40 5.34 11.34
CA GLY A 248 7.11 5.23 9.91
C GLY A 248 7.25 6.53 9.10
N TRP A 249 7.72 7.62 9.73
CA TRP A 249 8.13 8.85 9.06
C TRP A 249 9.46 9.37 9.66
N GLY A 250 10.02 10.44 9.11
CA GLY A 250 11.22 11.06 9.67
C GLY A 250 10.90 11.89 10.91
N ASP A 251 11.79 11.85 11.90
CA ASP A 251 11.71 12.70 13.09
C ASP A 251 11.92 14.17 12.71
N TYR A 252 11.32 15.09 13.45
CA TYR A 252 11.45 16.52 13.23
C TYR A 252 11.86 17.25 14.50
N GLN A 253 12.91 18.06 14.41
CA GLN A 253 13.49 18.75 15.56
C GLN A 253 13.19 20.25 15.49
N VAL A 254 12.77 20.82 16.62
CA VAL A 254 12.49 22.25 16.79
C VAL A 254 13.37 22.77 17.91
N GLU A 255 14.18 23.80 17.62
CA GLU A 255 14.99 24.50 18.61
C GLU A 255 14.18 25.65 19.22
N TYR A 256 14.18 25.80 20.55
CA TYR A 256 13.40 26.86 21.21
C TYR A 256 13.82 28.26 20.76
N ALA A 257 15.12 28.48 20.56
CA ALA A 257 15.68 29.76 20.14
C ALA A 257 15.20 30.23 18.76
N LYS A 258 14.65 29.32 17.95
CA LYS A 258 14.13 29.60 16.61
C LYS A 258 12.62 29.79 16.58
N ILE A 259 11.92 29.61 17.70
CA ILE A 259 10.47 29.77 17.77
C ILE A 259 10.13 31.26 17.87
N ASP A 260 9.50 31.77 16.82
CA ASP A 260 9.05 33.17 16.76
C ASP A 260 7.64 33.33 17.35
N ARG A 261 6.77 32.32 17.15
CA ARG A 261 5.38 32.37 17.60
C ARG A 261 4.82 31.00 17.91
N VAL A 262 3.96 30.94 18.92
CA VAL A 262 3.18 29.75 19.30
C VAL A 262 1.72 30.13 19.45
N SER A 263 0.82 29.32 18.91
CA SER A 263 -0.63 29.48 19.06
C SER A 263 -1.31 28.13 19.27
N TYR A 264 -2.42 28.15 20.01
CA TYR A 264 -3.27 27.00 20.26
C TYR A 264 -4.61 27.19 19.55
N GLU A 265 -5.01 26.20 18.77
CA GLU A 265 -6.25 26.21 17.99
C GLU A 265 -7.09 25.00 18.43
N PRO A 266 -8.08 25.18 19.34
CA PRO A 266 -8.86 24.08 19.91
C PRO A 266 -9.74 23.36 18.87
N ASP A 267 -10.25 24.10 17.90
CA ASP A 267 -11.09 23.56 16.81
C ASP A 267 -10.25 23.03 15.63
N GLY A 268 -8.92 23.08 15.74
CA GLY A 268 -7.97 22.65 14.72
C GLY A 268 -7.77 23.63 13.56
N LEU A 269 -7.28 23.11 12.44
CA LEU A 269 -7.22 23.86 11.18
C LEU A 269 -8.65 24.01 10.66
N ALA A 270 -9.12 25.25 10.46
CA ALA A 270 -10.51 25.53 10.13
C ALA A 270 -11.00 24.70 8.92
N GLU A 271 -12.25 24.23 8.95
CA GLU A 271 -12.85 23.40 7.88
C GLU A 271 -12.84 24.07 6.49
N GLU A 272 -12.69 25.40 6.44
CA GLU A 272 -12.59 26.19 5.20
C GLU A 272 -11.19 26.21 4.59
N GLU A 273 -10.17 25.69 5.29
CA GLU A 273 -8.80 25.62 4.77
C GLU A 273 -8.68 24.46 3.78
N ASP A 274 -8.28 24.76 2.54
CA ASP A 274 -8.04 23.85 1.42
C ASP A 274 -6.78 22.97 1.58
N GLY A 275 -6.57 22.49 2.81
CA GLY A 275 -5.41 21.72 3.23
C GLY A 275 -5.24 20.45 2.41
N ARG A 276 -4.11 20.37 1.70
CA ARG A 276 -3.67 19.16 1.00
C ARG A 276 -2.29 18.78 1.47
N ARG A 277 -2.08 17.50 1.76
CA ARG A 277 -0.73 16.99 1.95
C ARG A 277 -0.01 16.96 0.59
N THR A 278 1.22 17.44 0.54
CA THR A 278 2.06 17.45 -0.67
C THR A 278 3.08 16.33 -0.61
N ASN A 279 3.52 15.97 0.60
CA ASN A 279 4.36 14.82 0.87
C ASN A 279 4.13 14.31 2.30
N GLY A 280 4.31 13.03 2.57
CA GLY A 280 4.23 12.54 3.95
C GLY A 280 3.56 11.20 4.15
N PHE A 281 3.69 10.70 5.37
CA PHE A 281 3.02 9.49 5.83
C PHE A 281 1.63 9.81 6.39
N GLY A 282 0.68 8.93 6.11
CA GLY A 282 -0.55 8.95 6.88
C GLY A 282 -1.41 7.73 6.65
N ASN A 283 -2.11 7.39 7.71
CA ASN A 283 -3.04 6.30 7.79
C ASN A 283 -4.33 6.82 8.45
N LEU A 284 -5.12 5.93 9.05
CA LEU A 284 -6.35 6.35 9.72
C LEU A 284 -6.07 7.02 11.07
N LYS A 285 -4.95 6.70 11.72
CA LYS A 285 -4.57 7.27 13.02
C LYS A 285 -3.85 8.63 12.90
N MET A 286 -2.97 8.80 11.91
CA MET A 286 -2.02 9.91 11.89
C MET A 286 -1.79 10.52 10.51
N SER A 287 -1.33 11.76 10.52
CA SER A 287 -0.98 12.58 9.36
C SER A 287 0.32 13.34 9.62
N MET A 288 1.38 12.99 8.88
CA MET A 288 2.73 13.52 9.07
C MET A 288 3.36 13.91 7.73
N GLY A 289 4.15 14.99 7.70
CA GLY A 289 4.92 15.42 6.53
C GLY A 289 4.65 16.86 6.10
N GLN A 290 4.74 17.12 4.79
CA GLN A 290 4.59 18.42 4.16
C GLN A 290 3.18 18.61 3.62
N PHE A 291 2.60 19.77 3.91
CA PHE A 291 1.23 20.14 3.57
C PHE A 291 1.21 21.53 2.96
N TYR A 292 0.10 21.84 2.30
CA TYR A 292 -0.16 23.14 1.73
C TYR A 292 -1.61 23.54 2.02
N ASN A 293 -1.83 24.78 2.47
CA ASN A 293 -3.15 25.42 2.49
C ASN A 293 -3.00 26.90 2.10
N SER A 294 -4.12 27.57 1.82
CA SER A 294 -4.17 28.99 1.48
C SER A 294 -3.76 29.94 2.61
N ARG A 295 -3.84 29.51 3.88
CA ARG A 295 -3.49 30.34 5.06
C ARG A 295 -1.98 30.40 5.32
N PHE A 296 -1.31 29.27 5.26
CA PHE A 296 0.10 29.09 5.64
C PHE A 296 1.02 28.98 4.43
N GLY A 297 0.50 28.67 3.25
CA GLY A 297 1.34 28.19 2.16
C GLY A 297 1.81 26.77 2.47
N ASP A 298 3.09 26.48 2.25
CA ASP A 298 3.69 25.20 2.62
C ASP A 298 3.97 25.15 4.13
N TYR A 299 3.59 24.05 4.78
CA TYR A 299 3.77 23.85 6.21
C TYR A 299 4.03 22.39 6.57
N ILE A 300 4.64 22.18 7.72
CA ILE A 300 4.95 20.87 8.27
C ILE A 300 3.84 20.48 9.24
N ARG A 301 3.42 19.22 9.20
CA ARG A 301 2.37 18.71 10.08
C ARG A 301 2.78 17.38 10.69
N TYR A 302 2.53 17.23 11.98
CA TYR A 302 2.70 16.02 12.76
C TYR A 302 1.53 15.88 13.72
N THR A 303 0.45 15.22 13.27
CA THR A 303 -0.80 15.18 14.03
C THR A 303 -1.47 13.81 14.03
N PHE A 304 -2.11 13.46 15.14
CA PHE A 304 -3.17 12.46 15.22
C PHE A 304 -4.46 12.98 14.56
N ASN A 305 -5.11 12.13 13.78
CA ASN A 305 -6.33 12.48 13.03
C ASN A 305 -7.58 12.58 13.91
N ASP A 306 -7.59 11.89 15.06
CA ASP A 306 -8.73 11.84 15.97
C ASP A 306 -8.79 13.06 16.91
N CYS A 307 -7.71 13.86 16.98
CA CYS A 307 -7.65 15.08 17.77
C CYS A 307 -7.79 16.29 16.84
N PRO A 308 -8.88 17.08 16.94
CA PRO A 308 -9.04 18.28 16.12
C PRO A 308 -8.06 19.37 16.56
N ALA A 309 -7.89 19.57 17.86
CA ALA A 309 -7.01 20.60 18.41
C ALA A 309 -5.57 20.47 17.90
N CYS A 310 -4.92 21.61 17.66
CA CYS A 310 -3.52 21.65 17.29
C CYS A 310 -2.78 22.85 17.88
N VAL A 311 -1.46 22.69 18.00
CA VAL A 311 -0.52 23.75 18.29
C VAL A 311 0.16 24.13 16.99
N ILE A 312 0.15 25.43 16.69
CA ILE A 312 0.80 26.01 15.52
C ILE A 312 2.01 26.80 15.99
N LEU A 313 3.16 26.43 15.44
CA LEU A 313 4.46 27.03 15.69
C LEU A 313 4.94 27.72 14.43
N GLU A 314 5.51 28.90 14.57
CA GLU A 314 6.33 29.55 13.55
C GLU A 314 7.77 29.46 14.04
N ALA A 315 8.62 28.70 13.35
CA ALA A 315 10.01 28.53 13.72
C ALA A 315 10.92 28.45 12.49
N ASP A 316 12.01 29.23 12.50
CA ASP A 316 12.98 29.30 11.38
C ASP A 316 12.32 29.65 10.02
N GLY A 317 11.23 30.44 10.05
CA GLY A 317 10.43 30.78 8.87
C GLY A 317 9.55 29.64 8.33
N GLU A 318 9.44 28.52 9.04
CA GLU A 318 8.53 27.41 8.74
C GLU A 318 7.32 27.40 9.69
N ILE A 319 6.16 26.99 9.16
CA ILE A 319 4.97 26.76 9.98
C ILE A 319 4.90 25.27 10.30
N ILE A 320 4.79 24.94 11.58
CA ILE A 320 4.76 23.58 12.09
C ILE A 320 3.47 23.39 12.88
N VAL A 321 2.69 22.38 12.51
CA VAL A 321 1.41 22.05 13.15
C VAL A 321 1.53 20.70 13.85
N ILE A 322 1.42 20.69 15.17
CA ILE A 322 1.54 19.49 16.01
C ILE A 322 0.30 19.28 16.88
N ASN A 323 0.00 18.04 17.25
CA ASN A 323 -0.97 17.77 18.33
C ASN A 323 -0.62 16.52 19.13
N GLY A 324 -1.25 16.39 20.30
CA GLY A 324 -1.21 15.17 21.10
C GLY A 324 -2.31 14.19 20.68
N GLU A 325 -2.35 13.01 21.30
CA GLU A 325 -3.37 11.98 21.00
C GLU A 325 -4.81 12.46 21.26
N ASN A 326 -4.97 13.49 22.09
CA ASN A 326 -6.25 14.09 22.46
C ASN A 326 -6.06 15.58 22.83
N GLU A 327 -7.18 16.27 23.07
CA GLU A 327 -7.18 17.70 23.41
C GLU A 327 -6.34 18.02 24.66
N PRO A 328 -6.47 17.31 25.80
CA PRO A 328 -5.63 17.56 26.97
C PRO A 328 -4.13 17.42 26.71
N ALA A 329 -3.72 16.38 25.98
CA ALA A 329 -2.32 16.18 25.61
C ALA A 329 -1.83 17.30 24.67
N THR A 330 -2.71 17.82 23.81
CA THR A 330 -2.39 18.94 22.91
C THR A 330 -2.24 20.25 23.66
N GLU A 331 -3.09 20.50 24.66
CA GLU A 331 -2.99 21.65 25.56
C GLU A 331 -1.71 21.58 26.41
N GLU A 332 -1.34 20.40 26.91
CA GLU A 332 -0.07 20.18 27.64
C GLU A 332 1.15 20.50 26.76
N ILE A 333 1.12 20.13 25.47
CA ILE A 333 2.18 20.50 24.52
C ILE A 333 2.29 22.03 24.40
N TYR A 334 1.15 22.72 24.24
CA TYR A 334 1.12 24.18 24.12
C TYR A 334 1.70 24.87 25.37
N GLU A 335 1.22 24.48 26.55
CA GLU A 335 1.68 25.07 27.82
C GLU A 335 3.15 24.75 28.09
N THR A 336 3.61 23.55 27.74
CA THR A 336 5.02 23.18 27.87
C THR A 336 5.90 24.08 27.00
N ILE A 337 5.60 24.21 25.70
CA ILE A 337 6.38 25.07 24.78
C ILE A 337 6.36 26.52 25.25
N LYS A 338 5.23 27.00 25.76
CA LYS A 338 5.13 28.35 26.30
C LYS A 338 6.05 28.52 27.51
N LEU A 339 6.06 27.58 28.45
CA LEU A 339 6.89 27.65 29.66
C LEU A 339 8.40 27.49 29.39
N THR A 340 8.81 26.64 28.44
CA THR A 340 10.23 26.43 28.11
C THR A 340 10.77 27.35 27.02
N GLY A 341 9.94 27.77 26.08
CA GLY A 341 10.32 28.62 24.94
C GLY A 341 10.25 30.13 25.22
N THR A 342 9.50 30.56 26.25
CA THR A 342 9.44 31.98 26.64
C THR A 342 10.22 32.24 27.92
N GLY A 343 11.54 32.34 27.80
CA GLY A 343 12.29 33.21 28.70
C GLY A 343 11.94 34.66 28.34
N ASP A 344 10.95 35.23 29.04
CA ASP A 344 10.54 36.65 29.04
C ASP A 344 10.64 37.40 27.69
N PHE A 345 9.52 37.51 26.97
CA PHE A 345 9.32 38.56 25.96
C PHE A 345 8.87 39.88 26.61
#